data_AF-A0A8J5N8W6-F1
#
_entry.id   AF-A0A8J5N8W6-F1
#
_cell.length_a   1.000
_cell.length_b   1.000
_cell.length_c   1.000
_cell.angle_alpha   90.00
_cell.angle_beta   90.00
_cell.angle_gamma   90.00
#
_symmetry.space_group_name_H-M   'P 1'
#
loop_
_entity.id
_entity.type
_entity.pdbx_description
1 polymer ?
#
loop_
_entity_poly.entity_id
_entity_poly.type
_entity_poly.pdbx_seq_one_letter_code
_entity_poly.pdbx_strand_id
1 'polypeptide(L)'
;MTALNAISNKLGPHVNAKECFYNLTQSTWRNIQSLELSNRYKEDDDIKHFCGMLDGLAFLPVDRVSDGMDYIKDNTPDGLEDLVDYFDATYLVGYPQPAIWTAIECIKKDTAIVSMHLTLDARGQPLQKRVRRETRDLQKRLRNLCVDFRDGRKTLEEMPGGINKRYCQSGF
;
A
#
# COMPACT_ATOMS: atom_id res chain seq x y z
N MET A 1 6.70 9.43 14.06
CA MET A 1 7.12 10.04 12.77
C MET A 1 8.49 9.49 12.35
N THR A 2 8.58 8.25 11.87
CA THR A 2 9.91 7.65 11.56
C THR A 2 9.85 6.64 10.41
N ALA A 3 8.77 5.86 10.29
CA ALA A 3 8.63 4.90 9.19
C ALA A 3 8.29 5.54 7.83
N LEU A 4 7.38 6.52 7.79
CA LEU A 4 6.97 7.19 6.54
C LEU A 4 8.11 7.97 5.89
N ASN A 5 8.93 8.66 6.70
CA ASN A 5 10.11 9.36 6.21
C ASN A 5 11.18 8.38 5.69
N ALA A 6 11.35 7.23 6.35
CA ALA A 6 12.29 6.20 5.88
C ALA A 6 11.84 5.58 4.54
N ILE A 7 10.53 5.34 4.37
CA ILE A 7 9.94 4.78 3.16
C ILE A 7 10.09 5.76 1.98
N SER A 8 9.75 7.04 2.18
CA SER A 8 9.92 8.09 1.16
C SER A 8 11.40 8.27 0.78
N ASN A 9 12.31 8.28 1.76
CA ASN A 9 13.74 8.41 1.52
C ASN A 9 14.38 7.20 0.81
N LYS A 10 13.83 5.99 0.99
CA LYS A 10 14.41 4.77 0.40
C LYS A 10 13.78 4.37 -0.94
N LEU A 11 12.48 4.64 -1.14
CA LEU A 11 11.75 4.22 -2.33
C LEU A 11 11.46 5.38 -3.31
N GLY A 12 11.77 6.61 -2.92
CA GLY A 12 11.67 7.81 -3.76
C GLY A 12 10.32 8.54 -3.62
N PRO A 13 10.26 9.82 -4.04
CA PRO A 13 9.10 10.69 -3.86
C PRO A 13 7.85 10.25 -4.63
N HIS A 14 7.97 9.24 -5.48
CA HIS A 14 6.88 8.62 -6.24
C HIS A 14 6.14 7.55 -5.43
N VAL A 15 6.71 7.08 -4.31
CA VAL A 15 6.08 6.14 -3.41
C VAL A 15 5.26 6.90 -2.39
N ASN A 16 3.97 6.99 -2.67
CA ASN A 16 2.99 7.52 -1.75
C ASN A 16 2.62 6.40 -0.76
N ALA A 17 3.31 6.37 0.39
CA ALA A 17 3.01 5.44 1.48
C ALA A 17 1.64 5.80 2.06
N LYS A 18 0.61 5.15 1.54
CA LYS A 18 -0.77 5.40 1.94
C LYS A 18 -1.05 4.66 3.22
N GLU A 19 -1.66 5.38 4.15
CA GLU A 19 -1.94 4.95 5.51
C GLU A 19 -2.56 3.56 5.52
N CYS A 20 -1.95 2.64 6.27
CA CYS A 20 -2.47 1.28 6.42
C CYS A 20 -3.73 1.30 7.29
N PHE A 21 -4.52 0.23 7.25
CA PHE A 21 -5.73 0.08 8.09
C PHE A 21 -5.45 0.36 9.57
N TYR A 22 -4.27 0.00 10.09
CA TYR A 22 -3.86 0.35 11.44
C TYR A 22 -3.80 1.87 11.67
N ASN A 23 -3.28 2.65 10.73
CA ASN A 23 -3.25 4.10 10.86
C ASN A 23 -4.64 4.72 10.75
N LEU A 24 -5.54 4.13 9.93
CA LEU A 24 -6.94 4.52 9.88
C LEU A 24 -7.60 4.34 11.25
N THR A 25 -7.56 3.12 11.81
CA THR A 25 -8.17 2.85 13.12
C THR A 25 -7.54 3.68 14.25
N GLN A 26 -6.23 3.96 14.17
CA GLN A 26 -5.57 4.88 15.08
C GLN A 26 -6.01 6.35 14.88
N SER A 27 -6.30 6.78 13.66
CA SER A 27 -6.84 8.12 13.38
C SER A 27 -8.24 8.26 13.96
N THR A 28 -9.12 7.29 13.67
CA THR A 28 -10.47 7.19 14.22
C THR A 28 -10.43 7.22 15.76
N TRP A 29 -9.52 6.44 16.36
CA TRP A 29 -9.34 6.44 17.82
C TRP A 29 -8.91 7.80 18.38
N ARG A 30 -7.97 8.51 17.73
CA ARG A 30 -7.58 9.86 18.16
C ARG A 30 -8.72 10.84 18.05
N ASN A 31 -9.56 10.70 17.02
CA ASN A 31 -10.75 11.55 16.88
C ASN A 31 -11.77 11.27 17.99
N ILE A 32 -12.08 10.00 18.27
CA ILE A 32 -12.92 9.57 19.41
C ILE A 32 -12.41 10.17 20.73
N GLN A 33 -11.09 10.22 20.92
CA GLN A 33 -10.50 10.86 22.09
C GLN A 33 -10.71 12.37 22.11
N SER A 34 -10.51 13.05 20.97
CA SER A 34 -10.70 14.51 20.90
C SER A 34 -12.14 14.97 21.07
N LEU A 35 -13.11 14.13 20.70
CA LEU A 35 -14.54 14.36 20.90
C LEU A 35 -15.03 13.92 22.30
N GLU A 36 -14.11 13.50 23.18
CA GLU A 36 -14.44 13.01 24.53
C GLU A 36 -15.37 11.76 24.55
N LEU A 37 -15.46 11.05 23.43
CA LEU A 37 -16.29 9.84 23.26
C LEU A 37 -15.63 8.56 23.80
N SER A 38 -14.45 8.68 24.43
CA SER A 38 -13.63 7.53 24.85
C SER A 38 -14.31 6.59 25.83
N ASN A 39 -15.12 7.11 26.75
CA ASN A 39 -15.83 6.28 27.73
C ASN A 39 -17.00 5.55 27.05
N ARG A 40 -17.80 6.26 26.25
CA ARG A 40 -18.89 5.69 25.45
C ARG A 40 -18.38 4.53 24.59
N TYR A 41 -17.29 4.72 23.85
CA TYR A 41 -16.68 3.66 23.04
C TYR A 41 -16.24 2.42 23.84
N LYS A 42 -15.83 2.58 25.10
CA LYS A 42 -15.37 1.45 25.94
C LYS A 42 -16.50 0.72 26.64
N GLU A 43 -17.58 1.41 26.94
CA GLU A 43 -18.68 0.93 27.77
C GLU A 43 -19.88 0.45 26.94
N ASP A 44 -20.00 0.92 25.70
CA ASP A 44 -21.09 0.61 24.79
C ASP A 44 -20.57 -0.20 23.57
N ASP A 45 -20.93 -1.48 23.55
CA ASP A 45 -20.52 -2.41 22.48
C ASP A 45 -21.15 -2.05 21.13
N ASP A 46 -22.32 -1.40 21.09
CA ASP A 46 -22.97 -0.98 19.85
C ASP A 46 -22.22 0.21 19.24
N ILE A 47 -21.78 1.16 20.07
CA ILE A 47 -20.90 2.26 19.62
C ILE A 47 -19.57 1.72 19.11
N LYS A 48 -18.97 0.78 19.83
CA LYS A 48 -17.73 0.14 19.40
C LYS A 48 -17.90 -0.61 18.08
N HIS A 49 -19.03 -1.30 17.91
CA HIS A 49 -19.38 -1.96 16.66
C HIS A 49 -19.55 -0.95 15.53
N PHE A 50 -20.27 0.16 15.77
CA PHE A 50 -20.47 1.23 14.80
C PHE A 50 -19.14 1.85 14.34
N CYS A 51 -18.23 2.18 15.25
CA CYS A 51 -16.88 2.65 14.89
C CYS A 51 -16.12 1.61 14.06
N GLY A 52 -16.32 0.31 14.33
CA GLY A 52 -15.78 -0.77 13.51
C GLY A 52 -16.38 -0.81 12.10
N MET A 53 -17.67 -0.51 11.94
CA MET A 53 -18.29 -0.38 10.62
C MET A 53 -17.74 0.82 9.84
N LEU A 54 -17.53 1.96 10.53
CA LEU A 54 -16.93 3.16 9.95
C LEU A 54 -15.52 2.88 9.41
N ASP A 55 -14.65 2.28 10.21
CA ASP A 55 -13.32 1.83 9.75
C ASP A 55 -13.44 0.76 8.64
N GLY A 56 -14.49 -0.06 8.71
CA GLY A 56 -14.81 -1.13 7.76
C GLY A 56 -15.10 -0.65 6.33
N LEU A 57 -15.44 0.63 6.14
CA LEU A 57 -15.58 1.24 4.81
C LEU A 57 -14.32 1.04 3.95
N ALA A 58 -13.15 0.88 4.60
CA ALA A 58 -11.90 0.64 3.89
C ALA A 58 -11.82 -0.69 3.13
N PHE A 59 -12.73 -1.60 3.38
CA PHE A 59 -12.75 -2.89 2.71
C PHE A 59 -13.77 -2.96 1.56
N LEU A 60 -14.65 -1.96 1.43
CA LEU A 60 -15.63 -1.89 0.36
C LEU A 60 -14.95 -1.72 -1.02
N PRO A 61 -15.60 -2.22 -2.10
CA PRO A 61 -15.31 -1.79 -3.45
C PRO A 61 -15.43 -0.27 -3.57
N VAL A 62 -14.55 0.35 -4.37
CA VAL A 62 -14.46 1.82 -4.47
C VAL A 62 -15.77 2.45 -4.91
N ASP A 63 -16.45 1.79 -5.85
CA ASP A 63 -17.77 2.15 -6.38
C ASP A 63 -18.90 2.02 -5.36
N ARG A 64 -18.65 1.36 -4.21
CA ARG A 64 -19.60 1.17 -3.12
C ARG A 64 -19.29 1.98 -1.87
N VAL A 65 -18.16 2.71 -1.84
CA VAL A 65 -17.78 3.49 -0.66
C VAL A 65 -18.77 4.64 -0.40
N SER A 66 -19.30 5.28 -1.46
CA SER A 66 -20.31 6.34 -1.30
C SER A 66 -21.59 5.77 -0.68
N ASP A 67 -22.15 4.70 -1.27
CA ASP A 67 -23.32 3.99 -0.72
C ASP A 67 -23.10 3.57 0.73
N GLY A 68 -21.91 3.07 1.05
CA GLY A 68 -21.53 2.67 2.40
C GLY A 68 -21.46 3.86 3.37
N MET A 69 -20.96 5.01 2.91
CA MET A 69 -20.93 6.21 3.74
C MET A 69 -22.32 6.77 4.00
N ASP A 70 -23.18 6.79 2.99
CA ASP A 70 -24.58 7.23 3.13
C ASP A 70 -25.31 6.34 4.15
N TYR A 71 -25.09 5.01 4.09
CA TYR A 71 -25.61 4.08 5.09
C TYR A 71 -25.10 4.39 6.52
N ILE A 72 -23.83 4.72 6.68
CA ILE A 72 -23.27 5.09 7.99
C ILE A 72 -23.91 6.36 8.53
N LYS A 73 -24.09 7.38 7.69
CA LYS A 73 -24.77 8.63 8.07
C LYS A 73 -26.21 8.40 8.51
N ASP A 74 -26.97 7.60 7.75
CA ASP A 74 -28.37 7.29 8.06
C ASP A 74 -28.54 6.47 9.35
N ASN A 75 -27.51 5.74 9.78
CA ASN A 75 -27.52 4.88 10.97
C ASN A 75 -26.59 5.39 12.08
N THR A 76 -26.24 6.68 12.06
CA THR A 76 -25.36 7.27 13.06
C THR A 76 -26.06 7.29 14.43
N PRO A 77 -25.46 6.70 15.49
CA PRO A 77 -26.00 6.82 16.84
C PRO A 77 -25.91 8.26 17.36
N ASP A 78 -26.87 8.65 18.20
CA ASP A 78 -26.93 10.00 18.77
C ASP A 78 -25.59 10.43 19.41
N GLY A 79 -25.09 11.60 19.00
CA GLY A 79 -23.85 12.19 19.51
C GLY A 79 -22.57 11.60 18.91
N LEU A 80 -22.66 10.90 17.77
CA LEU A 80 -21.51 10.46 16.97
C LEU A 80 -21.40 11.20 15.62
N GLU A 81 -22.26 12.17 15.36
CA GLU A 81 -22.35 12.91 14.09
C GLU A 81 -21.03 13.58 13.76
N ASP A 82 -20.40 14.26 14.74
CA ASP A 82 -19.11 14.93 14.55
C ASP A 82 -17.97 13.97 14.16
N LEU A 83 -18.02 12.71 14.64
CA LEU A 83 -17.05 11.67 14.28
C LEU A 83 -17.23 11.25 12.82
N VAL A 84 -18.48 11.07 12.40
CA VAL A 84 -18.85 10.66 11.03
C VAL A 84 -18.56 11.79 10.05
N ASP A 85 -18.89 13.04 10.40
CA ASP A 85 -18.62 14.22 9.58
C ASP A 85 -17.12 14.45 9.40
N TYR A 86 -16.32 14.28 10.46
CA TYR A 86 -14.87 14.31 10.34
C TYR A 86 -14.36 13.23 9.38
N PHE A 87 -14.88 12.00 9.50
CA PHE A 87 -14.44 10.89 8.66
C PHE A 87 -14.80 11.15 7.19
N ASP A 88 -16.02 11.62 6.91
CA ASP A 88 -16.47 12.00 5.58
C ASP A 88 -15.56 13.08 4.99
N ALA A 89 -15.34 14.17 5.73
CA ALA A 89 -14.50 15.28 5.31
C ALA A 89 -13.04 14.86 5.07
N THR A 90 -12.52 13.95 5.88
CA THR A 90 -11.11 13.54 5.81
C THR A 90 -10.85 12.56 4.67
N TYR A 91 -11.77 11.64 4.41
CA TYR A 91 -11.54 10.51 3.50
C TYR A 91 -12.36 10.54 2.21
N LEU A 92 -13.43 11.34 2.13
CA LEU A 92 -14.37 11.36 1.01
C LEU A 92 -14.58 12.77 0.42
N VAL A 93 -14.79 13.80 1.25
CA VAL A 93 -15.03 15.18 0.81
C VAL A 93 -13.72 15.97 0.78
N GLY A 94 -12.92 15.77 -0.27
CA GLY A 94 -11.68 16.53 -0.44
C GLY A 94 -10.71 16.01 -1.50
N TYR A 95 -10.96 14.82 -2.04
CA TYR A 95 -10.17 14.28 -3.14
C TYR A 95 -11.08 13.95 -4.32
N PRO A 96 -10.84 14.52 -5.52
CA PRO A 96 -11.28 13.83 -6.73
C PRO A 96 -10.58 12.46 -6.69
N GLN A 97 -11.31 11.39 -6.37
CA GLN A 97 -10.73 10.05 -6.18
C GLN A 97 -9.93 9.66 -7.43
N PRO A 98 -8.68 9.14 -7.32
CA PRO A 98 -8.49 7.69 -7.16
C PRO A 98 -7.08 7.31 -6.62
N ALA A 99 -6.61 7.85 -5.50
CA ALA A 99 -5.22 7.56 -5.10
C ALA A 99 -5.12 6.42 -4.07
N ILE A 100 -5.87 6.47 -2.96
CA ILE A 100 -5.81 5.42 -1.90
C ILE A 100 -6.57 4.19 -2.33
N TRP A 101 -7.83 4.37 -2.71
CA TRP A 101 -8.70 3.28 -3.10
C TRP A 101 -8.21 2.55 -4.35
N THR A 102 -7.66 3.27 -5.31
CA THR A 102 -7.04 2.64 -6.49
C THR A 102 -5.72 1.96 -6.18
N ALA A 103 -4.94 2.44 -5.22
CA ALA A 103 -3.77 1.70 -4.75
C ALA A 103 -4.21 0.38 -4.09
N ILE A 104 -5.27 0.39 -3.29
CA ILE A 104 -5.86 -0.82 -2.69
C ILE A 104 -6.39 -1.76 -3.78
N GLU A 105 -7.07 -1.25 -4.80
CA GLU A 105 -7.49 -2.07 -5.94
C GLU A 105 -6.30 -2.67 -6.70
N CYS A 106 -5.26 -1.90 -6.99
CA CYS A 106 -4.06 -2.38 -7.66
C CYS A 106 -3.43 -3.52 -6.85
N ILE A 107 -3.36 -3.39 -5.53
CA ILE A 107 -2.83 -4.43 -4.64
C ILE A 107 -3.73 -5.68 -4.66
N LYS A 108 -5.07 -5.52 -4.60
CA LYS A 108 -6.02 -6.64 -4.69
C LYS A 108 -5.92 -7.37 -6.03
N LYS A 109 -5.83 -6.63 -7.14
CA LYS A 109 -5.63 -7.17 -8.50
C LYS A 109 -4.29 -7.91 -8.61
N ASP A 110 -3.22 -7.37 -8.02
CA ASP A 110 -1.91 -8.00 -7.98
C ASP A 110 -1.93 -9.31 -7.18
N THR A 111 -2.63 -9.38 -6.05
CA THR A 111 -2.78 -10.64 -5.29
C THR A 111 -3.50 -11.73 -6.09
N ALA A 112 -4.52 -11.37 -6.87
CA ALA A 112 -5.22 -12.32 -7.74
C ALA A 112 -4.32 -12.83 -8.87
N ILE A 113 -3.52 -11.95 -9.48
CA ILE A 113 -2.53 -12.32 -10.51
C ILE A 113 -1.46 -13.24 -9.94
N VAL A 114 -0.96 -12.97 -8.72
CA VAL A 114 0.04 -13.81 -8.06
C VAL A 114 -0.51 -15.20 -7.75
N SER A 115 -1.73 -15.28 -7.22
CA SER A 115 -2.42 -16.56 -6.96
C SER A 115 -2.62 -17.39 -8.24
N MET A 116 -3.03 -16.73 -9.32
CA MET A 116 -3.13 -17.33 -10.64
C MET A 116 -1.75 -17.82 -11.14
N HIS A 117 -0.68 -17.05 -10.93
CA HIS A 117 0.69 -17.42 -11.32
C HIS A 117 1.14 -18.70 -10.61
N LEU A 118 0.92 -18.78 -9.29
CA LEU A 118 1.22 -19.97 -8.49
C LEU A 118 0.44 -21.20 -8.98
N THR A 119 -0.83 -21.01 -9.32
CA THR A 119 -1.69 -22.10 -9.84
C THR A 119 -1.22 -22.63 -11.20
N LEU A 120 -0.80 -21.72 -12.09
CA LEU A 120 -0.30 -22.09 -13.42
C LEU A 120 1.09 -22.73 -13.37
N ASP A 121 1.95 -22.25 -12.46
CA ASP A 121 3.26 -22.85 -12.20
C ASP A 121 3.11 -24.28 -11.63
N ALA A 122 2.18 -24.48 -10.69
CA ALA A 122 1.83 -25.81 -10.16
C ALA A 122 1.29 -26.77 -11.24
N ARG A 123 0.73 -26.25 -12.33
CA ARG A 123 0.26 -27.02 -13.50
C ARG A 123 1.33 -27.20 -14.58
N GLY A 124 2.56 -26.73 -14.35
CA GLY A 124 3.64 -26.77 -15.34
C GLY A 124 3.41 -25.88 -16.57
N GLN A 125 2.49 -24.92 -16.49
CA GLN A 125 2.12 -24.01 -17.58
C GLN A 125 2.42 -22.55 -17.18
N PRO A 126 3.68 -22.17 -16.91
CA PRO A 126 4.01 -20.83 -16.48
C PRO A 126 3.65 -19.81 -17.58
N LEU A 127 3.01 -18.70 -17.19
CA LEU A 127 2.77 -17.60 -18.12
C LEU A 127 4.10 -16.97 -18.52
N GLN A 128 4.41 -17.00 -19.82
CA GLN A 128 5.52 -16.24 -20.34
C GLN A 128 5.15 -14.75 -20.39
N LYS A 129 5.57 -13.98 -19.37
CA LYS A 129 5.53 -12.52 -19.44
C LYS A 129 6.49 -12.05 -20.55
N ARG A 130 5.98 -11.24 -21.47
CA ARG A 130 6.80 -10.63 -22.53
C ARG A 130 7.65 -9.51 -21.92
N VAL A 131 8.87 -9.85 -21.52
CA VAL A 131 9.83 -8.90 -20.94
C VAL A 131 10.57 -8.18 -22.06
N ARG A 132 10.73 -6.86 -21.95
CA ARG A 132 11.53 -6.07 -22.89
C ARG A 132 12.97 -6.59 -22.91
N ARG A 133 13.61 -6.58 -24.09
CA ARG A 133 14.95 -7.16 -24.28
C ARG A 133 15.97 -6.53 -23.33
N GLU A 134 15.91 -5.21 -23.11
CA GLU A 134 16.85 -4.52 -22.22
C GLU A 134 16.74 -5.03 -20.77
N THR A 135 15.52 -5.25 -20.29
CA THR A 135 15.26 -5.78 -18.94
C THR A 135 15.80 -7.19 -18.78
N ARG A 136 15.61 -8.05 -19.79
CA ARG A 136 16.14 -9.42 -19.79
C ARG A 136 17.67 -9.44 -19.80
N ASP A 137 18.28 -8.56 -20.58
CA ASP A 137 19.73 -8.47 -20.71
C ASP A 137 20.37 -7.91 -19.41
N LEU A 138 19.70 -6.94 -18.76
CA LEU A 138 20.10 -6.45 -17.43
C LEU A 138 20.00 -7.56 -16.37
N GLN A 139 18.89 -8.30 -16.32
CA GLN A 139 18.70 -9.40 -15.37
C GLN A 139 19.75 -10.50 -15.52
N LYS A 140 20.10 -10.87 -16.76
CA LYS A 140 21.20 -11.80 -17.04
C LYS A 140 22.53 -11.26 -16.53
N ARG A 141 22.82 -9.99 -16.77
CA ARG A 141 24.08 -9.39 -16.33
C ARG A 141 24.20 -9.34 -14.81
N LEU A 142 23.12 -8.93 -14.11
CA LEU A 142 23.08 -8.92 -12.66
C LEU A 142 23.28 -10.32 -12.08
N ARG A 143 22.60 -11.32 -12.67
CA ARG A 143 22.77 -12.73 -12.26
C ARG A 143 24.22 -13.17 -12.39
N ASN A 144 24.86 -12.92 -13.53
CA ASN A 144 26.26 -13.30 -13.74
C ASN A 144 27.20 -12.58 -12.80
N LEU A 145 26.96 -11.28 -12.56
CA LEU A 145 27.75 -10.48 -11.62
C LEU A 145 27.67 -11.03 -10.18
N CYS A 146 26.48 -11.43 -9.73
CA CYS A 146 26.30 -12.06 -8.42
C CYS A 146 27.00 -13.42 -8.33
N VAL A 147 26.98 -14.21 -9.41
CA VAL A 147 27.70 -15.50 -9.47
C VAL A 147 29.20 -15.28 -9.42
N ASP A 148 29.73 -14.34 -10.22
CA ASP A 148 31.16 -14.05 -10.28
C ASP A 148 31.70 -13.52 -8.94
N PHE A 149 30.92 -12.71 -8.22
CA PHE A 149 31.29 -12.26 -6.88
C PHE A 149 31.25 -13.38 -5.84
N ARG A 150 30.19 -14.22 -5.88
CA ARG A 150 30.09 -15.38 -4.99
C ARG A 150 31.23 -16.37 -5.20
N ASP A 151 31.66 -16.56 -6.45
CA ASP A 151 32.74 -17.47 -6.83
C ASP A 151 34.12 -16.80 -6.67
N GLY A 152 34.20 -15.58 -6.12
CA GLY A 152 35.45 -14.84 -5.87
C GLY A 152 36.16 -14.32 -7.12
N ARG A 153 35.52 -14.40 -8.29
CA ARG A 153 36.05 -13.89 -9.57
C ARG A 153 35.93 -12.37 -9.72
N LYS A 154 35.13 -11.73 -8.87
CA LYS A 154 34.99 -10.28 -8.78
C LYS A 154 34.99 -9.82 -7.33
N THR A 155 35.66 -8.71 -7.07
CA THR A 155 35.69 -8.07 -5.75
C THR A 155 34.53 -7.08 -5.57
N LEU A 156 34.34 -6.61 -4.34
CA LEU A 156 33.29 -5.64 -4.00
C LEU A 156 33.49 -4.30 -4.75
N GLU A 157 34.73 -3.97 -5.09
CA GLU A 157 35.10 -2.73 -5.81
C GLU A 157 34.79 -2.83 -7.32
N GLU A 158 34.75 -4.05 -7.87
CA GLU A 158 34.49 -4.32 -9.29
C GLU A 158 33.00 -4.53 -9.61
N MET A 159 32.16 -4.65 -8.58
CA MET A 159 30.72 -4.80 -8.65
C MET A 159 30.01 -3.60 -9.31
N PRO A 160 30.28 -2.33 -8.91
CA PRO A 160 29.57 -1.17 -9.46
C PRO A 160 29.76 -0.98 -10.97
N GLY A 161 30.97 -1.23 -11.48
CA GLY A 161 31.28 -1.16 -12.92
C GLY A 161 30.55 -2.21 -13.76
N GLY A 162 30.19 -3.35 -13.17
CA GLY A 162 29.39 -4.39 -13.81
C GLY A 162 27.90 -4.06 -13.91
N ILE A 163 27.39 -3.12 -13.11
CA ILE A 163 25.96 -2.78 -13.04
C ILE A 163 25.59 -1.65 -14.01
N ASN A 164 26.56 -0.86 -14.51
CA ASN A 164 26.26 0.29 -15.36
C ASN A 164 27.24 0.42 -16.54
N LYS A 165 26.72 0.40 -17.78
CA LYS A 165 27.55 0.53 -19.00
C LYS A 165 28.15 1.93 -19.18
N ARG A 166 27.70 2.94 -18.42
CA ARG A 166 28.17 4.34 -18.54
C ARG A 166 29.45 4.67 -17.79
N TYR A 167 29.87 3.86 -16.81
CA TYR A 167 31.06 4.16 -15.99
C TYR A 167 32.38 3.64 -16.58
N CYS A 168 32.37 2.89 -17.69
CA CYS A 168 33.59 2.38 -18.33
C CYS A 168 34.23 3.35 -19.36
N GLN A 169 33.77 4.60 -19.50
CA GLN A 169 34.33 5.57 -20.46
C GLN A 169 35.02 6.79 -19.84
N SER A 170 35.08 6.89 -18.52
CA SER A 170 35.81 7.97 -17.84
C SER A 170 36.98 7.35 -17.08
N GLY A 171 38.11 7.23 -17.80
CA GLY A 171 39.41 7.01 -17.17
C GLY A 171 39.77 8.24 -16.35
N PHE A 172 40.09 8.00 -15.08
CA PHE A 172 41.06 8.79 -14.33
C PHE A 172 42.35 8.00 -14.29
#